data_AF-A0A956GUT8-F1
#
_entry.id   AF-A0A956GUT8-F1
#
_cell.length_a   1.000
_cell.length_b   1.000
_cell.length_c   1.000
_cell.angle_alpha   90.00
_cell.angle_beta   90.00
_cell.angle_gamma   90.00
#
_symmetry.space_group_name_H-M   'P 1'
#
loop_
_entity.id
_entity.type
_entity.pdbx_description
1 polymer ?
#
loop_
_entity_poly.entity_id
_entity_poly.type
_entity_poly.pdbx_seq_one_letter_code
_entity_poly.pdbx_strand_id
1 'polypeptide(L)' 'MESVTLVRDDDGETEVWEVTWAGLDVEVASGIESEPLRTKTKKFRTHREAEEWIRAELAKRMKDGFKIRETATPS' A
#
# COMPACT_ATOMS: atom_id res chain seq x y z
N MET A 1 -4.45 -8.72 -10.57
CA MET A 1 -3.91 -7.50 -9.93
C MET A 1 -4.31 -7.59 -8.48
N GLU A 2 -3.36 -7.41 -7.59
CA GLU A 2 -3.56 -7.52 -6.15
C GLU A 2 -3.41 -6.13 -5.53
N SER A 3 -4.14 -5.85 -4.45
CA SER A 3 -3.98 -4.61 -3.70
C SER A 3 -4.25 -4.79 -2.21
N VAL A 4 -3.63 -3.92 -1.42
CA VAL A 4 -3.88 -3.79 0.03
C VAL A 4 -3.98 -2.31 0.36
N THR A 5 -5.09 -1.95 1.00
CA THR A 5 -5.34 -0.58 1.47
C THR A 5 -5.26 -0.57 2.99
N LEU A 6 -4.38 0.28 3.50
CA LEU A 6 -4.17 0.54 4.90
C LEU A 6 -4.66 1.96 5.25
N VAL A 7 -5.24 2.11 6.43
CA VAL A 7 -5.68 3.42 6.94
C VAL A 7 -5.21 3.65 8.37
N ARG A 8 -4.99 4.91 8.72
CA ARG A 8 -4.73 5.37 10.08
C ARG A 8 -5.50 6.66 10.32
N ASP A 9 -6.21 6.74 11.43
CA ASP A 9 -6.84 7.98 11.88
C ASP A 9 -5.85 8.78 12.72
N ASP A 10 -5.57 10.02 12.32
CA ASP A 10 -4.67 10.97 12.98
C ASP A 10 -5.37 12.34 13.09
N ASP A 11 -5.61 12.81 14.32
CA ASP A 11 -6.24 14.11 14.63
C ASP A 11 -7.53 14.46 13.84
N GLY A 12 -8.35 13.47 13.51
CA GLY A 12 -9.61 13.66 12.76
C GLY A 12 -9.46 13.62 11.24
N GLU A 13 -8.24 13.39 10.74
CA GLU A 13 -7.95 13.08 9.35
C GLU A 13 -7.63 11.59 9.20
N THR A 14 -8.04 10.98 8.08
CA THR A 14 -7.73 9.58 7.78
C THR A 14 -6.59 9.55 6.77
N GLU A 15 -5.41 9.11 7.21
CA GLU A 15 -4.31 8.79 6.32
C GLU A 15 -4.58 7.46 5.62
N VAL A 16 -4.37 7.45 4.31
CA VAL A 16 -4.51 6.28 3.45
C VAL A 16 -3.14 5.93 2.88
N TRP A 17 -2.85 4.64 2.89
CA TRP A 17 -1.74 4.06 2.17
C TRP A 17 -2.24 2.82 1.43
N GLU A 18 -2.19 2.86 0.11
CA GLU A 18 -2.58 1.76 -0.76
C GLU A 18 -1.36 1.28 -1.53
N VAL A 19 -1.22 -0.05 -1.61
CA VAL A 19 -0.26 -0.69 -2.51
C VAL A 19 -1.02 -1.60 -3.46
N THR A 20 -0.76 -1.43 -4.75
CA THR A 20 -1.35 -2.22 -5.83
C THR A 20 -0.22 -2.82 -6.64
N TRP A 21 -0.27 -4.11 -6.96
CA TRP A 21 0.77 -4.77 -7.74
C TRP A 21 0.22 -5.71 -8.81
N ALA A 22 0.96 -5.76 -9.91
CA ALA A 22 0.71 -6.62 -11.05
C ALA A 22 2.05 -7.20 -11.55
N GLY A 23 2.43 -8.37 -11.05
CA GLY A 23 3.70 -9.00 -11.38
C GLY A 23 4.89 -8.24 -10.81
N LEU A 24 5.61 -7.50 -11.65
CA LEU A 24 6.84 -6.77 -11.28
C LEU A 24 6.60 -5.28 -11.03
N ASP A 25 5.44 -4.78 -11.40
CA ASP A 25 5.03 -3.40 -11.25
C ASP A 25 4.26 -3.25 -9.95
N VAL A 26 4.75 -2.38 -9.06
CA VAL A 26 4.13 -2.05 -7.79
C VAL A 26 3.85 -0.56 -7.76
N GLU A 27 2.61 -0.19 -7.55
CA GLU A 27 2.16 1.18 -7.35
C GLU A 27 1.81 1.39 -5.88
N VAL A 28 2.21 2.54 -5.34
CA VAL A 28 1.84 2.96 -4.00
C VAL A 28 1.17 4.32 -4.09
N ALA A 29 -0.06 4.41 -3.57
CA ALA A 29 -0.77 5.66 -3.36
C ALA A 29 -0.79 5.99 -1.86
N SER A 30 -0.50 7.23 -1.49
CA SER A 30 -0.54 7.64 -0.07
C SER A 30 -0.82 9.11 0.14
N GLY A 31 -1.46 9.44 1.27
CA GLY A 31 -1.85 10.80 1.63
C GLY A 31 -3.04 10.82 2.59
N ILE A 32 -3.71 11.96 2.70
CA ILE A 32 -4.98 12.10 3.43
C ILE A 32 -6.13 11.70 2.51
N GLU A 33 -7.11 10.93 3.01
CA GLU A 33 -8.26 10.44 2.22
C GLU A 33 -9.04 11.56 1.53
N SER A 34 -9.17 12.69 2.21
CA SER A 34 -9.89 13.89 1.72
C SER A 34 -9.10 14.68 0.66
N GLU A 35 -7.85 14.31 0.37
CA GLU A 35 -6.94 14.99 -0.55
C GLU A 35 -6.52 14.08 -1.72
N PRO A 36 -6.05 14.63 -2.85
CA PRO A 36 -5.47 13.82 -3.91
C PRO A 36 -4.24 13.05 -3.42
N LEU A 37 -4.34 11.72 -3.43
CA LEU A 37 -3.25 10.83 -3.03
C LEU A 37 -2.04 10.99 -3.95
N ARG A 38 -0.85 10.94 -3.37
CA ARG A 38 0.41 10.91 -4.12
C ARG A 38 0.70 9.48 -4.54
N THR A 39 0.83 9.26 -5.84
CA THR A 39 1.16 7.95 -6.41
C THR A 39 2.64 7.86 -6.76
N LYS A 40 3.22 6.67 -6.54
CA LYS A 40 4.58 6.31 -6.95
C LYS A 40 4.59 4.89 -7.47
N THR A 41 5.13 4.70 -8.66
CA THR A 41 5.32 3.37 -9.25
C THR A 41 6.77 2.93 -9.08
N LYS A 42 6.95 1.66 -8.72
CA LYS A 42 8.24 1.00 -8.57
C LYS A 42 8.24 -0.31 -9.34
N LYS A 43 9.25 -0.50 -10.18
CA LYS A 43 9.48 -1.73 -10.93
C LYS A 43 10.54 -2.58 -10.25
N PHE A 44 10.28 -3.86 -10.12
CA PHE A 44 11.21 -4.85 -9.58
C PHE A 44 11.77 -5.75 -10.68
N ARG A 45 12.90 -6.41 -10.40
CA ARG A 45 13.52 -7.36 -11.34
C ARG A 45 12.89 -8.75 -11.26
N THR A 46 12.43 -9.13 -10.07
CA THR A 46 11.82 -10.44 -9.82
C THR A 46 10.55 -10.30 -8.98
N HIS A 47 9.63 -11.26 -9.14
CA HIS A 47 8.39 -11.30 -8.37
C HIS A 47 8.70 -11.43 -6.86
N ARG A 48 9.66 -12.28 -6.52
CA ARG A 48 10.11 -12.45 -5.14
C ARG A 48 10.57 -11.14 -4.49
N GLU A 49 11.37 -10.33 -5.18
CA GLU A 49 11.80 -9.03 -4.65
C GLU A 49 10.62 -8.06 -4.45
N ALA A 50 9.65 -8.08 -5.36
CA ALA A 50 8.43 -7.28 -5.22
C ALA A 50 7.63 -7.70 -3.98
N GLU A 51 7.38 -9.00 -3.81
CA GLU A 51 6.66 -9.54 -2.65
C GLU A 51 7.40 -9.25 -1.33
N GLU A 52 8.71 -9.49 -1.27
CA GLU A 52 9.51 -9.23 -0.08
C GLU A 52 9.47 -7.74 0.30
N TRP A 53 9.51 -6.84 -0.69
CA TRP A 53 9.37 -5.41 -0.47
C TRP A 53 7.97 -5.01 0.00
N ILE A 54 6.91 -5.52 -0.64
CA ILE A 54 5.51 -5.26 -0.25
C ILE A 54 5.28 -5.71 1.19
N ARG A 55 5.70 -6.93 1.54
CA ARG A 55 5.57 -7.46 2.91
C ARG A 55 6.32 -6.60 3.93
N ALA A 56 7.53 -6.12 3.58
CA ALA A 56 8.30 -5.25 4.45
C ALA A 56 7.62 -3.89 4.67
N GLU A 57 7.10 -3.25 3.62
CA GLU A 57 6.38 -1.99 3.74
C GLU A 57 5.06 -2.16 4.51
N LEU A 58 4.30 -3.22 4.24
CA LEU A 58 3.08 -3.54 4.99
C LEU A 58 3.38 -3.70 6.49
N ALA A 59 4.40 -4.48 6.84
CA ALA A 59 4.80 -4.68 8.23
C ALA A 59 5.23 -3.37 8.91
N LYS A 60 5.95 -2.51 8.18
CA LYS A 60 6.34 -1.18 8.65
C LYS A 60 5.11 -0.30 8.92
N ARG A 61 4.19 -0.19 7.96
CA ARG A 61 2.98 0.64 8.12
C ARG A 61 2.07 0.14 9.25
N MET A 62 1.91 -1.17 9.38
CA MET A 62 1.17 -1.74 10.52
C MET A 62 1.83 -1.41 11.86
N LYS A 63 3.17 -1.38 11.93
CA LYS A 63 3.90 -0.94 13.12
C LYS A 63 3.73 0.57 13.39
N ASP A 64 3.60 1.39 12.35
CA ASP A 64 3.29 2.82 12.42
C ASP A 64 1.83 3.12 12.80
N GLY A 65 1.02 2.08 13.07
CA GLY A 65 -0.36 2.20 13.54
C GLY A 65 -1.42 2.15 12.44
N PHE A 66 -1.02 1.94 11.18
CA PHE A 66 -1.98 1.69 10.10
C PHE A 66 -2.68 0.33 10.29
N LYS A 67 -3.94 0.26 9.90
CA LYS A 67 -4.76 -0.95 9.94
C LYS A 67 -5.20 -1.31 8.53
N ILE A 68 -5.30 -2.62 8.25
CA ILE A 68 -5.83 -3.11 6.98
C ILE A 68 -7.32 -2.74 6.91
N ARG A 69 -7.69 -2.03 5.85
CA ARG A 69 -9.09 -1.70 5.53
C ARG A 69 -9.63 -2.63 4.45
N GLU A 70 -8.88 -2.85 3.38
CA GLU A 70 -9.30 -3.65 2.25
C GLU A 70 -8.13 -4.43 1.66
N THR A 71 -8.43 -5.61 1.11
CA THR A 71 -7.49 -6.44 0.34
C THR A 71 -8.21 -6.97 -0.89
N ALA A 72 -7.64 -6.74 -2.08
CA ALA A 72 -8.13 -7.35 -3.31
C ALA A 72 -7.11 -8.37 -3.82
N THR A 73 -7.56 -9.58 -4.08
CA THR A 73 -6.76 -10.66 -4.68
C THR A 73 -7.56 -11.18 -5.89
N PRO A 74 -6.93 -11.40 -7.05
CA PRO A 74 -7.67 -11.92 -8.21
C PRO A 74 -8.16 -13.34 -7.91
N SER A 75 -9.48 -13.56 -8.06
CA SER A 75 -10.15 -14.86 -7.94
C SER A 75 -9.75 -15.85 -9.04
#